data_AF-A0A2M7QAD8-F1
#
_entry.id   AF-A0A2M7QAD8-F1
#
_cell.length_a   1.000
_cell.length_b   1.000
_cell.length_c   1.000
_cell.angle_alpha   90.00
_cell.angle_beta   90.00
_cell.angle_gamma   90.00
#
_symmetry.space_group_name_H-M   'P 1'
#
loop_
_entity.id
_entity.type
_entity.pdbx_description
1 polymer ?
#
loop_
_entity_poly.entity_id
_entity_poly.type
_entity_poly.pdbx_seq_one_letter_code
_entity_poly.pdbx_strand_id
1 'polypeptide(L)'
;MLMGKIPNGENSNGRKFGLRSVTLITVVLFSLVGILRAETALAGGFAGGTGSSGDPYQISTCTQLQDMQGYLSSYFVLTGDIDCSATSGWNGGTGFIPVGSSVSVPFTGGFNGGNFTISGLYINRPTTDNVGLFGYVMASISHYIRNFKLSDVTIIGQDYTGPLAGTFRSMTGQNVSVIGTSSVSGRQYTGGLVGYQYDGITWNSSSNSTVVGSSSYTGGLMGCSMNSSYIYNSYATGAVSGTSYVGGLVGYLYYGGYYYSYATGSVTGSGTYVGGFAGNDYYGSVYYSYATGAVSGSSSYGGLIGSSNATLVGNYWDV
;
A
#
# COMPACT_ATOMS: atom_id res chain seq x y z
N MET A 1 -102.37 31.54 25.24
CA MET A 1 -101.92 32.19 26.48
C MET A 1 -100.73 33.07 26.09
N LEU A 2 -100.89 34.40 26.26
CA LEU A 2 -99.93 35.51 26.39
C LEU A 2 -98.51 35.32 25.81
N MET A 3 -97.79 36.24 25.19
CA MET A 3 -97.72 37.71 24.99
C MET A 3 -96.39 37.87 24.18
N GLY A 4 -96.03 38.88 23.40
CA GLY A 4 -96.51 40.23 23.14
C GLY A 4 -95.41 41.02 22.38
N LYS A 5 -95.79 42.22 21.91
CA LYS A 5 -95.00 43.43 21.59
C LYS A 5 -93.98 43.47 20.42
N ILE A 6 -94.44 44.19 19.37
CA ILE A 6 -93.81 45.13 18.40
C ILE A 6 -93.01 46.27 19.13
N PRO A 7 -92.23 47.22 18.51
CA PRO A 7 -91.92 47.52 17.08
C PRO A 7 -90.55 48.20 16.71
N ASN A 8 -90.41 48.57 15.42
CA ASN A 8 -89.70 49.72 14.78
C ASN A 8 -88.17 49.89 14.93
N GLY A 9 -87.41 49.94 13.82
CA GLY A 9 -86.98 51.17 13.10
C GLY A 9 -85.48 51.40 13.42
N GLU A 10 -84.54 51.79 12.56
CA GLU A 10 -84.50 52.54 11.31
C GLU A 10 -83.15 52.27 10.59
N ASN A 11 -83.13 52.54 9.28
CA ASN A 11 -82.06 53.19 8.48
C ASN A 11 -80.60 52.69 8.57
N SER A 12 -80.07 52.17 7.46
CA SER A 12 -79.40 53.05 6.46
C SER A 12 -78.69 52.25 5.35
N ASN A 13 -79.08 52.58 4.13
CA ASN A 13 -78.24 52.79 2.94
C ASN A 13 -77.01 51.88 2.69
N GLY A 14 -77.14 51.06 1.64
CA GLY A 14 -76.28 51.28 0.47
C GLY A 14 -75.34 50.14 0.05
N ARG A 15 -75.48 49.78 -1.24
CA ARG A 15 -74.53 49.10 -2.14
C ARG A 15 -74.43 47.57 -1.97
N LYS A 16 -75.13 46.77 -2.79
CA LYS A 16 -74.88 46.40 -4.21
C LYS A 16 -73.45 45.91 -4.52
N PHE A 17 -73.43 44.68 -5.07
CA PHE A 17 -72.41 43.88 -5.78
C PHE A 17 -71.81 42.76 -4.91
N GLY A 18 -72.15 41.47 -5.05
CA GLY A 18 -72.59 40.69 -6.22
C GLY A 18 -71.40 40.55 -7.18
N LEU A 19 -70.75 39.41 -7.41
CA LEU A 19 -71.15 38.02 -7.52
C LEU A 19 -69.98 37.12 -7.07
N ARG A 20 -70.26 36.06 -6.32
CA ARG A 20 -69.38 34.88 -6.23
C ARG A 20 -69.88 33.86 -7.26
N SER A 21 -69.09 33.60 -8.31
CA SER A 21 -69.28 32.44 -9.19
C SER A 21 -68.20 31.40 -8.94
N VAL A 22 -68.70 30.21 -8.60
CA VAL A 22 -68.15 28.83 -8.65
C VAL A 22 -67.38 28.64 -9.97
N THR A 23 -66.30 27.87 -10.16
CA THR A 23 -65.94 26.49 -9.76
C THR A 23 -64.51 26.23 -10.29
N LEU A 24 -63.64 25.48 -9.59
CA LEU A 24 -62.90 24.32 -10.13
C LEU A 24 -61.98 23.73 -9.05
N ILE A 25 -62.15 22.43 -8.80
CA ILE A 25 -61.22 21.61 -8.01
C ILE A 25 -60.01 21.36 -8.90
N THR A 26 -58.86 21.91 -8.52
CA THR A 26 -57.54 21.48 -9.00
C THR A 26 -56.71 21.10 -7.78
N VAL A 27 -56.48 19.80 -7.64
CA VAL A 27 -55.49 19.23 -6.73
C VAL A 27 -54.12 19.66 -7.23
N VAL A 28 -53.55 20.70 -6.62
CA VAL A 28 -52.16 21.06 -6.83
C VAL A 28 -51.36 20.35 -5.75
N LEU A 29 -50.75 19.22 -6.14
CA LEU A 29 -49.58 18.68 -5.46
C LEU A 29 -48.56 19.83 -5.39
N PHE A 30 -48.38 20.42 -4.22
CA PHE A 30 -47.15 21.15 -3.95
C PHE A 30 -46.05 20.10 -3.84
N SER A 31 -45.34 19.94 -4.95
CA SER A 31 -44.06 19.27 -4.98
C SER A 31 -43.20 19.90 -3.91
N LEU A 32 -42.91 19.09 -2.90
CA LEU A 32 -41.77 19.26 -2.03
C LEU A 32 -40.54 19.26 -2.94
N VAL A 33 -40.19 20.42 -3.50
CA VAL A 33 -38.82 20.70 -3.89
C VAL A 33 -38.09 20.86 -2.57
N GLY A 34 -37.90 19.72 -1.90
CA GLY A 34 -36.71 19.51 -1.13
C GLY A 34 -35.60 19.88 -2.09
N ILE A 35 -34.96 21.01 -1.81
CA ILE A 35 -33.56 21.14 -2.11
C ILE A 35 -32.95 19.98 -1.35
N LEU A 36 -32.92 18.82 -2.00
CA LEU A 36 -31.98 17.77 -1.71
C LEU A 36 -30.68 18.49 -1.98
N ARG A 37 -30.13 19.11 -0.93
CA ARG A 37 -28.69 19.09 -0.81
C ARG A 37 -28.40 17.62 -0.96
N ALA A 38 -27.93 17.23 -2.13
CA ALA A 38 -26.98 16.15 -2.19
C ALA A 38 -25.88 16.62 -1.22
N GLU A 39 -26.08 16.31 0.06
CA GLU A 39 -24.97 15.90 0.89
C GLU A 39 -24.41 14.74 0.09
N THR A 40 -23.48 15.06 -0.80
CA THR A 40 -22.46 14.12 -1.21
C THR A 40 -22.02 13.53 0.11
N ALA A 41 -22.42 12.28 0.37
CA ALA A 41 -21.90 11.54 1.50
C ALA A 41 -20.39 11.60 1.32
N LEU A 42 -19.75 12.50 2.07
CA LEU A 42 -18.32 12.70 2.02
C LEU A 42 -17.74 11.32 2.32
N ALA A 43 -17.00 10.79 1.35
CA ALA A 43 -16.29 9.52 1.48
C ALA A 43 -15.64 9.49 2.86
N GLY A 44 -15.95 8.46 3.66
CA GLY A 44 -15.49 8.38 5.05
C GLY A 44 -13.98 8.62 5.16
N GLY A 45 -13.58 9.82 5.59
CA GLY A 45 -12.18 10.24 5.75
C GLY A 45 -11.41 10.63 4.48
N PHE A 46 -11.87 10.31 3.27
CA PHE A 46 -11.08 10.50 2.03
C PHE A 46 -11.41 11.80 1.27
N ALA A 47 -10.51 12.22 0.37
CA ALA A 47 -10.66 13.46 -0.41
C ALA A 47 -11.72 13.35 -1.53
N GLY A 48 -12.17 12.12 -1.85
CA GLY A 48 -13.15 11.84 -2.88
C GLY A 48 -13.19 10.35 -3.23
N GLY A 49 -14.07 10.01 -4.17
CA GLY A 49 -14.27 8.64 -4.66
C GLY A 49 -15.13 7.76 -3.75
N THR A 50 -15.56 6.62 -4.29
CA THR A 50 -16.41 5.63 -3.61
C THR A 50 -15.66 4.39 -3.13
N GLY A 51 -14.37 4.28 -3.47
CA GLY A 51 -13.54 3.13 -3.12
C GLY A 51 -13.73 1.94 -4.05
N SER A 52 -14.48 2.10 -5.14
CA SER A 52 -14.62 1.09 -6.20
C SER A 52 -13.45 1.16 -7.18
N SER A 53 -13.23 0.12 -7.98
CA SER A 53 -12.15 0.12 -8.97
C SER A 53 -12.31 1.18 -10.07
N GLY A 54 -13.56 1.57 -10.40
CA GLY A 54 -13.86 2.62 -11.36
C GLY A 54 -13.87 4.04 -10.76
N ASP A 55 -13.95 4.13 -9.43
CA ASP A 55 -13.94 5.40 -8.70
C ASP A 55 -13.23 5.21 -7.34
N PRO A 56 -11.88 5.09 -7.35
CA PRO A 56 -11.08 4.80 -6.17
C PRO A 56 -11.13 5.93 -5.13
N TYR A 57 -10.98 5.59 -3.85
CA TYR A 57 -10.79 6.59 -2.81
C TYR A 57 -9.53 7.42 -3.07
N GLN A 58 -9.67 8.74 -2.96
CA GLN A 58 -8.60 9.69 -3.20
C GLN A 58 -7.86 10.01 -1.90
N ILE A 59 -6.55 9.82 -1.91
CA ILE A 59 -5.66 10.04 -0.77
C ILE A 59 -4.77 11.25 -1.07
N SER A 60 -4.87 12.25 -0.21
CA SER A 60 -4.14 13.52 -0.28
C SER A 60 -3.29 13.81 0.97
N THR A 61 -3.41 12.98 2.02
CA THR A 61 -2.71 13.18 3.29
C THR A 61 -2.24 11.85 3.87
N CYS A 62 -1.24 11.91 4.76
CA CYS A 62 -0.76 10.70 5.44
C CYS A 62 -1.81 10.10 6.39
N THR A 63 -2.68 10.93 6.98
CA THR A 63 -3.81 10.44 7.79
C THR A 63 -4.75 9.58 6.96
N GLN A 64 -5.04 9.98 5.72
CA GLN A 64 -5.86 9.18 4.80
C GLN A 64 -5.19 7.85 4.41
N LEU A 65 -3.85 7.80 4.32
CA LEU A 65 -3.15 6.51 4.18
C LEU A 65 -3.43 5.60 5.38
N GLN A 66 -3.46 6.16 6.60
CA GLN A 66 -3.73 5.38 7.81
C GLN A 66 -5.18 4.89 7.86
N ASP A 67 -6.12 5.71 7.38
CA ASP A 67 -7.55 5.40 7.35
C ASP A 67 -7.89 4.21 6.43
N MET A 68 -7.00 3.84 5.50
CA MET A 68 -7.14 2.63 4.66
C MET A 68 -7.39 1.35 5.47
N GLN A 69 -6.97 1.32 6.74
CA GLN A 69 -7.25 0.22 7.67
C GLN A 69 -8.74 -0.12 7.80
N GLY A 70 -9.64 0.86 7.63
CA GLY A 70 -11.08 0.65 7.66
C GLY A 70 -11.67 0.12 6.34
N TYR A 71 -10.87 0.06 5.28
CA TYR A 71 -11.33 -0.09 3.89
C TYR A 71 -10.43 -1.07 3.09
N LEU A 72 -10.06 -2.19 3.71
CA LEU A 72 -9.02 -3.10 3.22
C LEU A 72 -9.30 -3.76 1.85
N SER A 73 -10.54 -3.78 1.38
CA SER A 73 -10.93 -4.31 0.07
C SER A 73 -11.20 -3.23 -0.98
N SER A 74 -11.05 -1.96 -0.63
CA SER A 74 -11.33 -0.82 -1.51
C SER A 74 -10.14 -0.49 -2.42
N TYR A 75 -10.39 0.34 -3.42
CA TYR A 75 -9.37 0.86 -4.32
C TYR A 75 -8.98 2.27 -3.94
N PHE A 76 -7.69 2.60 -4.10
CA PHE A 76 -7.12 3.87 -3.68
C PHE A 76 -6.24 4.49 -4.77
N VAL A 77 -6.26 5.81 -4.83
CA VAL A 77 -5.38 6.61 -5.69
C VAL A 77 -4.79 7.78 -4.92
N LEU A 78 -3.49 8.04 -5.10
CA LEU A 78 -2.88 9.27 -4.59
C LEU A 78 -3.23 10.45 -5.50
N THR A 79 -3.51 11.62 -4.91
CA THR A 79 -3.79 12.86 -5.64
C THR A 79 -2.64 13.85 -5.64
N GLY A 80 -1.55 13.54 -4.94
CA GLY A 80 -0.34 14.34 -4.85
C GLY A 80 0.73 13.62 -4.03
N ASP A 81 1.91 14.24 -3.92
CA ASP A 81 2.93 13.80 -2.97
C ASP A 81 2.41 13.91 -1.53
N ILE A 82 2.79 12.96 -0.68
CA ILE A 82 2.35 12.87 0.71
C ILE A 82 3.56 12.92 1.64
N ASP A 83 3.56 13.88 2.56
CA ASP A 83 4.49 13.92 3.68
C ASP A 83 3.93 13.11 4.86
N CYS A 84 4.64 12.06 5.23
CA CYS A 84 4.37 11.16 6.35
C CYS A 84 5.37 11.31 7.50
N SER A 85 6.24 12.32 7.51
CA SER A 85 7.25 12.53 8.57
C SER A 85 6.65 12.62 9.99
N ALA A 86 5.43 13.15 10.10
CA ALA A 86 4.67 13.22 11.35
C ALA A 86 4.35 11.84 11.96
N THR A 87 4.39 10.76 11.17
CA THR A 87 4.13 9.40 11.66
C THR A 87 5.10 8.98 12.76
N SER A 88 6.31 9.55 12.82
CA SER A 88 7.26 9.34 13.91
C SER A 88 6.71 9.64 15.32
N GLY A 89 5.73 10.55 15.43
CA GLY A 89 5.03 10.85 16.69
C GLY A 89 3.75 10.06 16.93
N TRP A 90 3.30 9.24 15.97
CA TRP A 90 2.02 8.53 16.06
C TRP A 90 2.11 7.29 16.92
N ASN A 91 0.95 6.86 17.44
CA ASN A 91 0.80 5.59 18.16
C ASN A 91 1.83 5.40 19.30
N GLY A 92 2.03 6.46 20.10
CA GLY A 92 3.00 6.46 21.19
C GLY A 92 4.46 6.40 20.72
N GLY A 93 4.76 6.89 19.52
CA GLY A 93 6.09 6.84 18.90
C GLY A 93 6.39 5.56 18.13
N THR A 94 5.42 4.63 18.01
CA THR A 94 5.59 3.40 17.22
C THR A 94 5.38 3.58 15.72
N GLY A 95 5.01 4.77 15.28
CA GLY A 95 4.85 5.04 13.86
C GLY A 95 3.46 4.71 13.31
N PHE A 96 3.39 4.68 11.98
CA PHE A 96 2.23 4.23 11.23
C PHE A 96 1.84 2.78 11.58
N ILE A 97 0.56 2.43 11.50
CA ILE A 97 0.05 1.06 11.68
C ILE A 97 -0.05 0.41 10.29
N PRO A 98 0.70 -0.66 9.99
CA PRO A 98 0.72 -1.32 8.68
C PRO A 98 -0.66 -1.74 8.16
N VAL A 99 -1.03 -1.33 6.93
CA VAL A 99 -2.34 -1.63 6.33
C VAL A 99 -2.48 -3.11 6.02
N GLY A 100 -3.46 -3.76 6.64
CA GLY A 100 -3.58 -5.21 6.65
C GLY A 100 -2.49 -5.86 7.52
N SER A 101 -2.87 -6.67 8.50
CA SER A 101 -1.95 -7.13 9.55
C SER A 101 -1.59 -8.61 9.45
N SER A 102 -2.38 -9.41 8.74
CA SER A 102 -2.21 -10.86 8.68
C SER A 102 -3.01 -11.48 7.54
N VAL A 103 -2.90 -12.79 7.38
CA VAL A 103 -3.74 -13.57 6.44
C VAL A 103 -5.24 -13.46 6.74
N SER A 104 -5.64 -13.22 7.99
CA SER A 104 -7.04 -13.05 8.39
C SER A 104 -7.55 -11.62 8.23
N VAL A 105 -6.64 -10.65 8.17
CA VAL A 105 -6.95 -9.23 7.95
C VAL A 105 -6.03 -8.67 6.85
N PRO A 106 -6.08 -9.21 5.62
CA PRO A 106 -5.20 -8.78 4.55
C PRO A 106 -5.75 -7.50 3.90
N PHE A 107 -4.86 -6.67 3.37
CA PHE A 107 -5.25 -5.74 2.32
C PHE A 107 -5.50 -6.53 1.03
N THR A 108 -6.73 -6.47 0.55
CA THR A 108 -7.18 -7.14 -0.67
C THR A 108 -7.58 -6.15 -1.76
N GLY A 109 -7.47 -4.85 -1.51
CA GLY A 109 -7.79 -3.79 -2.45
C GLY A 109 -6.75 -3.56 -3.55
N GLY A 110 -6.90 -2.44 -4.26
CA GLY A 110 -5.92 -1.94 -5.23
C GLY A 110 -5.37 -0.57 -4.82
N PHE A 111 -4.09 -0.33 -5.10
CA PHE A 111 -3.43 0.95 -4.79
C PHE A 111 -2.65 1.46 -6.01
N ASN A 112 -2.98 2.67 -6.47
CA ASN A 112 -2.26 3.34 -7.55
C ASN A 112 -1.76 4.70 -7.07
N GLY A 113 -0.46 4.88 -6.90
CA GLY A 113 0.04 6.17 -6.44
C GLY A 113 0.30 7.21 -7.51
N GLY A 114 -0.06 6.96 -8.78
CA GLY A 114 -0.03 8.00 -9.82
C GLY A 114 1.36 8.61 -10.09
N ASN A 115 2.44 7.88 -9.79
CA ASN A 115 3.85 8.31 -9.76
C ASN A 115 4.21 9.36 -8.68
N PHE A 116 3.32 9.63 -7.74
CA PHE A 116 3.60 10.46 -6.57
C PHE A 116 4.48 9.73 -5.54
N THR A 117 5.00 10.51 -4.60
CA THR A 117 5.92 10.08 -3.55
C THR A 117 5.23 10.13 -2.20
N ILE A 118 5.43 9.10 -1.38
CA ILE A 118 5.14 9.10 0.05
C ILE A 118 6.48 9.24 0.77
N SER A 119 6.71 10.36 1.43
CA SER A 119 7.99 10.72 2.05
C SER A 119 7.94 10.59 3.57
N GLY A 120 9.05 10.22 4.21
CA GLY A 120 9.20 10.26 5.66
C GLY A 120 8.35 9.24 6.43
N LEU A 121 7.84 8.20 5.78
CA LEU A 121 7.07 7.15 6.44
C LEU A 121 7.92 6.48 7.53
N TYR A 122 7.44 6.51 8.77
CA TYR A 122 8.10 5.92 9.93
C TYR A 122 7.24 4.82 10.55
N ILE A 123 7.83 3.64 10.75
CA ILE A 123 7.24 2.51 11.46
C ILE A 123 8.31 1.90 12.37
N ASN A 124 8.06 1.84 13.68
CA ASN A 124 8.95 1.25 14.66
C ASN A 124 8.23 0.26 15.57
N ARG A 125 8.20 -1.00 15.12
CA ARG A 125 7.46 -2.11 15.72
C ARG A 125 8.35 -3.37 15.78
N PRO A 126 9.45 -3.35 16.56
CA PRO A 126 10.52 -4.37 16.51
C PRO A 126 10.08 -5.77 16.98
N THR A 127 8.89 -5.90 17.56
CA THR A 127 8.31 -7.16 18.05
C THR A 127 7.01 -7.50 17.31
N THR A 128 6.81 -6.94 16.12
CA THR A 128 5.61 -7.16 15.30
C THR A 128 6.02 -7.71 13.95
N ASP A 129 5.36 -8.77 13.54
CA ASP A 129 5.53 -9.34 12.21
C ASP A 129 4.71 -8.55 11.18
N ASN A 130 5.04 -8.71 9.89
CA ASN A 130 4.32 -8.10 8.77
C ASN A 130 4.32 -6.56 8.86
N VAL A 131 5.50 -5.97 8.68
CA VAL A 131 5.71 -4.53 8.85
C VAL A 131 6.10 -3.86 7.54
N GLY A 132 5.32 -2.86 7.14
CA GLY A 132 5.47 -2.06 5.93
C GLY A 132 4.35 -1.04 5.83
N LEU A 133 4.27 -0.27 4.74
CA LEU A 133 3.06 0.52 4.42
C LEU A 133 1.85 -0.41 4.42
N PHE A 134 2.00 -1.57 3.78
CA PHE A 134 1.11 -2.71 3.94
C PHE A 134 1.77 -3.76 4.84
N GLY A 135 1.08 -4.27 5.85
CA GLY A 135 1.64 -5.37 6.63
C GLY A 135 1.54 -6.67 5.83
N TYR A 136 0.33 -7.01 5.43
CA TYR A 136 0.01 -8.22 4.70
C TYR A 136 -0.96 -7.91 3.55
N VAL A 137 -0.53 -8.16 2.32
CA VAL A 137 -1.39 -8.05 1.13
C VAL A 137 -1.68 -9.41 0.55
N MET A 138 -2.91 -9.61 0.07
CA MET A 138 -3.33 -10.85 -0.58
C MET A 138 -4.43 -10.58 -1.57
N ALA A 139 -4.28 -11.06 -2.80
CA ALA A 139 -5.35 -11.03 -3.79
C ALA A 139 -5.61 -12.40 -4.39
N SER A 140 -6.85 -12.62 -4.83
CA SER A 140 -7.26 -13.83 -5.54
C SER A 140 -7.44 -13.60 -7.05
N ILE A 141 -7.62 -12.35 -7.48
CA ILE A 141 -7.74 -11.95 -8.89
C ILE A 141 -7.17 -10.54 -9.09
N SER A 142 -6.47 -10.31 -10.20
CA SER A 142 -6.07 -9.03 -10.85
C SER A 142 -5.96 -7.73 -10.02
N HIS A 143 -5.46 -7.79 -8.79
CA HIS A 143 -5.20 -6.61 -7.97
C HIS A 143 -3.74 -6.17 -8.09
N TYR A 144 -3.50 -4.90 -7.80
CA TYR A 144 -2.22 -4.27 -8.01
C TYR A 144 -1.89 -3.27 -6.90
N ILE A 145 -0.59 -3.13 -6.65
CA ILE A 145 -0.01 -2.02 -5.91
C ILE A 145 1.06 -1.41 -6.80
N ARG A 146 0.88 -0.16 -7.25
CA ARG A 146 1.71 0.37 -8.34
C ARG A 146 1.90 1.87 -8.38
N ASN A 147 2.91 2.28 -9.15
CA ASN A 147 3.20 3.64 -9.59
C ASN A 147 3.38 4.61 -8.43
N PHE A 148 4.35 4.39 -7.56
CA PHE A 148 4.69 5.36 -6.52
C PHE A 148 6.09 5.16 -5.99
N LYS A 149 6.54 6.15 -5.21
CA LYS A 149 7.83 6.11 -4.54
C LYS A 149 7.62 6.20 -3.03
N LEU A 150 8.49 5.53 -2.29
CA LEU A 150 8.69 5.71 -0.86
C LEU A 150 10.03 6.42 -0.68
N SER A 151 10.04 7.62 -0.11
CA SER A 151 11.28 8.39 0.09
C SER A 151 11.58 8.56 1.57
N ASP A 152 12.85 8.43 1.94
CA ASP A 152 13.36 8.73 3.28
C ASP A 152 12.59 7.99 4.39
N VAL A 153 12.32 6.70 4.16
CA VAL A 153 11.50 5.88 5.06
C VAL A 153 12.35 5.16 6.11
N THR A 154 11.78 4.95 7.29
CA THR A 154 12.39 4.14 8.35
C THR A 154 11.42 3.07 8.79
N ILE A 155 11.76 1.81 8.55
CA ILE A 155 10.87 0.67 8.79
C ILE A 155 11.59 -0.35 9.67
N ILE A 156 11.08 -0.54 10.88
CA ILE A 156 11.64 -1.48 11.88
C ILE A 156 10.53 -2.46 12.29
N GLY A 157 10.77 -3.75 12.03
CA GLY A 157 9.84 -4.85 12.32
C GLY A 157 10.53 -6.05 12.97
N GLN A 158 9.77 -7.10 13.26
CA GLN A 158 10.29 -8.41 13.68
C GLN A 158 10.51 -9.29 12.45
N ASP A 159 9.54 -10.10 12.04
CA ASP A 159 9.64 -10.91 10.82
C ASP A 159 8.78 -10.31 9.71
N TYR A 160 9.15 -10.57 8.46
CA TYR A 160 8.41 -10.09 7.28
C TYR A 160 8.36 -8.56 7.28
N THR A 161 9.51 -7.94 7.00
CA THR A 161 9.68 -6.48 7.06
C THR A 161 10.12 -5.93 5.71
N GLY A 162 9.37 -4.97 5.18
CA GLY A 162 9.70 -4.25 3.96
C GLY A 162 8.87 -2.98 3.78
N PRO A 163 9.41 -1.88 3.23
CA PRO A 163 8.70 -0.61 3.11
C PRO A 163 7.39 -0.67 2.32
N LEU A 164 7.36 -1.40 1.21
CA LEU A 164 6.12 -1.62 0.47
C LEU A 164 5.23 -2.57 1.27
N ALA A 165 5.74 -3.77 1.57
CA ALA A 165 4.98 -4.77 2.30
C ALA A 165 5.84 -5.66 3.19
N GLY A 166 5.27 -6.09 4.32
CA GLY A 166 5.82 -7.22 5.08
C GLY A 166 5.68 -8.52 4.28
N THR A 167 4.44 -8.90 3.98
CA THR A 167 4.08 -10.04 3.13
C THR A 167 3.33 -9.60 1.88
N PHE A 168 3.77 -10.08 0.71
CA PHE A 168 3.21 -9.81 -0.60
C PHE A 168 2.78 -11.09 -1.30
N ARG A 169 1.49 -11.43 -1.19
CA ARG A 169 0.95 -12.70 -1.66
C ARG A 169 -0.01 -12.55 -2.83
N SER A 170 0.20 -13.31 -3.91
CA SER A 170 -0.75 -13.42 -5.03
C SER A 170 -1.15 -12.05 -5.62
N MET A 171 -0.21 -11.11 -5.65
CA MET A 171 -0.41 -9.71 -6.02
C MET A 171 0.63 -9.29 -7.05
N THR A 172 0.32 -8.26 -7.85
CA THR A 172 1.30 -7.62 -8.74
C THR A 172 1.77 -6.27 -8.17
N GLY A 173 3.08 -6.16 -7.95
CA GLY A 173 3.78 -4.92 -7.61
C GLY A 173 4.44 -4.34 -8.85
N GLN A 174 4.13 -3.09 -9.21
CA GLN A 174 4.64 -2.50 -10.45
C GLN A 174 5.07 -1.05 -10.27
N ASN A 175 6.27 -0.70 -10.74
CA ASN A 175 6.77 0.69 -10.68
C ASN A 175 6.75 1.25 -9.24
N VAL A 176 7.24 0.46 -8.28
CA VAL A 176 7.37 0.90 -6.88
C VAL A 176 8.85 1.01 -6.54
N SER A 177 9.28 2.19 -6.09
CA SER A 177 10.67 2.45 -5.76
C SER A 177 10.83 2.99 -4.35
N VAL A 178 11.79 2.46 -3.59
CA VAL A 178 12.26 3.07 -2.35
C VAL A 178 13.53 3.88 -2.67
N ILE A 179 13.51 5.16 -2.30
CA ILE A 179 14.54 6.16 -2.64
C ILE A 179 14.96 6.97 -1.40
N GLY A 180 15.96 7.85 -1.56
CA GLY A 180 16.40 8.76 -0.50
C GLY A 180 17.18 8.06 0.61
N THR A 181 17.18 8.62 1.81
CA THR A 181 17.88 8.07 2.97
C THR A 181 16.99 7.06 3.70
N SER A 182 16.75 5.93 3.04
CA SER A 182 15.82 4.90 3.53
C SER A 182 16.52 3.77 4.29
N SER A 183 15.88 3.28 5.35
CA SER A 183 16.40 2.18 6.18
C SER A 183 15.32 1.15 6.55
N VAL A 184 15.74 -0.11 6.58
CA VAL A 184 14.89 -1.25 6.91
C VAL A 184 15.64 -2.16 7.90
N SER A 185 15.03 -2.44 9.04
CA SER A 185 15.58 -3.35 10.05
C SER A 185 14.55 -4.42 10.42
N GLY A 186 14.97 -5.68 10.44
CA GLY A 186 14.15 -6.81 10.85
C GLY A 186 14.98 -7.97 11.39
N ARG A 187 14.31 -9.04 11.78
CA ARG A 187 14.89 -10.28 12.27
C ARG A 187 15.00 -11.32 11.15
N GLN A 188 13.86 -11.81 10.66
CA GLN A 188 13.79 -12.73 9.51
C GLN A 188 12.96 -12.14 8.37
N TYR A 189 13.26 -12.54 7.13
CA TYR A 189 12.53 -12.08 5.94
C TYR A 189 12.51 -10.55 5.83
N THR A 190 13.70 -9.96 5.80
CA THR A 190 13.88 -8.49 5.74
C THR A 190 14.29 -8.09 4.33
N GLY A 191 13.46 -7.27 3.68
CA GLY A 191 13.69 -6.83 2.31
C GLY A 191 13.63 -5.31 2.18
N GLY A 192 14.47 -4.74 1.32
CA GLY A 192 14.46 -3.29 1.08
C GLY A 192 13.20 -2.78 0.37
N LEU A 193 12.36 -3.66 -0.18
CA LEU A 193 11.02 -3.37 -0.69
C LEU A 193 9.96 -4.26 -0.03
N VAL A 194 10.12 -5.59 -0.08
CA VAL A 194 9.17 -6.55 0.52
C VAL A 194 9.91 -7.58 1.37
N GLY A 195 9.38 -7.88 2.56
CA GLY A 195 9.94 -8.94 3.41
C GLY A 195 9.83 -10.33 2.77
N TYR A 196 8.61 -10.72 2.39
CA TYR A 196 8.30 -12.04 1.85
C TYR A 196 7.30 -11.98 0.69
N GLN A 197 7.68 -12.54 -0.45
CA GLN A 197 6.84 -12.66 -1.65
C GLN A 197 6.43 -14.12 -1.87
N TYR A 198 5.13 -14.36 -2.13
CA TYR A 198 4.59 -15.69 -2.40
C TYR A 198 3.55 -15.64 -3.51
N ASP A 199 3.76 -16.39 -4.60
CA ASP A 199 2.96 -16.28 -5.84
C ASP A 199 2.78 -14.84 -6.32
N GLY A 200 3.77 -13.98 -6.09
CA GLY A 200 3.73 -12.57 -6.42
C GLY A 200 4.55 -12.24 -7.67
N ILE A 201 4.16 -11.18 -8.36
CA ILE A 201 4.95 -10.62 -9.46
C ILE A 201 5.40 -9.22 -9.06
N THR A 202 6.71 -8.98 -9.10
CA THR A 202 7.29 -7.65 -8.93
C THR A 202 7.96 -7.21 -10.24
N TRP A 203 7.60 -6.02 -10.72
CA TRP A 203 8.02 -5.51 -12.02
C TRP A 203 8.48 -4.05 -11.92
N ASN A 204 9.60 -3.70 -12.58
CA ASN A 204 10.15 -2.33 -12.63
C ASN A 204 10.24 -1.66 -11.25
N SER A 205 10.67 -2.40 -10.24
CA SER A 205 10.67 -1.92 -8.87
C SER A 205 12.07 -1.88 -8.31
N SER A 206 12.31 -1.01 -7.33
CA SER A 206 13.67 -0.83 -6.82
C SER A 206 13.74 -0.43 -5.37
N SER A 207 14.92 -0.59 -4.78
CA SER A 207 15.21 -0.08 -3.45
C SER A 207 16.66 0.37 -3.33
N ASN A 208 16.88 1.54 -2.75
CA ASN A 208 18.21 2.00 -2.32
C ASN A 208 18.38 1.91 -0.79
N SER A 209 17.45 1.25 -0.08
CA SER A 209 17.44 1.18 1.37
C SER A 209 18.69 0.50 1.93
N THR A 210 19.20 0.99 3.04
CA THR A 210 20.10 0.20 3.89
C THR A 210 19.27 -0.87 4.61
N VAL A 211 19.59 -2.15 4.42
CA VAL A 211 18.81 -3.28 4.94
C VAL A 211 19.63 -4.05 5.97
N VAL A 212 19.08 -4.23 7.17
CA VAL A 212 19.71 -4.97 8.28
C VAL A 212 18.78 -6.07 8.76
N GLY A 213 19.20 -7.33 8.61
CA GLY A 213 18.52 -8.49 9.15
C GLY A 213 19.34 -9.15 10.26
N SER A 214 18.77 -9.36 11.44
CA SER A 214 19.50 -9.97 12.58
C SER A 214 19.48 -11.50 12.59
N SER A 215 18.92 -12.15 11.54
CA SER A 215 18.85 -13.61 11.38
C SER A 215 18.91 -13.98 9.89
N SER A 216 18.04 -14.90 9.44
CA SER A 216 18.02 -15.42 8.07
C SER A 216 17.15 -14.61 7.11
N TYR A 217 17.47 -14.70 5.82
CA TYR A 217 16.66 -14.19 4.70
C TYR A 217 16.63 -12.66 4.64
N THR A 218 17.77 -12.08 4.30
CA THR A 218 17.93 -10.63 4.14
C THR A 218 18.27 -10.31 2.69
N GLY A 219 17.51 -9.41 2.07
CA GLY A 219 17.80 -8.99 0.69
C GLY A 219 17.58 -7.50 0.45
N GLY A 220 18.33 -6.93 -0.49
CA GLY A 220 18.24 -5.51 -0.82
C GLY A 220 16.91 -5.12 -1.48
N LEU A 221 16.24 -6.04 -2.18
CA LEU A 221 14.88 -5.85 -2.68
C LEU A 221 13.89 -6.72 -1.91
N MET A 222 14.13 -8.04 -1.87
CA MET A 222 13.24 -9.01 -1.21
C MET A 222 13.98 -9.81 -0.15
N GLY A 223 13.39 -10.01 1.02
CA GLY A 223 13.95 -10.96 1.99
C GLY A 223 13.87 -12.40 1.48
N CYS A 224 12.69 -12.80 1.01
CA CYS A 224 12.42 -14.13 0.46
C CYS A 224 11.37 -14.08 -0.66
N SER A 225 11.53 -14.95 -1.67
CA SER A 225 10.58 -15.13 -2.78
C SER A 225 10.29 -16.61 -2.98
N MET A 226 9.02 -17.02 -2.93
CA MET A 226 8.64 -18.44 -2.96
C MET A 226 7.56 -18.77 -3.99
N ASN A 227 7.51 -20.05 -4.37
CA ASN A 227 6.53 -20.65 -5.27
C ASN A 227 6.61 -20.06 -6.69
N SER A 228 5.48 -19.68 -7.30
CA SER A 228 5.46 -19.12 -8.66
C SER A 228 5.70 -17.61 -8.64
N SER A 229 6.72 -17.16 -7.90
CA SER A 229 7.04 -15.75 -7.73
C SER A 229 8.08 -15.27 -8.74
N TYR A 230 7.88 -14.09 -9.31
CA TYR A 230 8.76 -13.55 -10.34
C TYR A 230 9.16 -12.10 -10.09
N ILE A 231 10.40 -11.77 -10.45
CA ILE A 231 10.97 -10.43 -10.34
C ILE A 231 11.54 -10.03 -11.70
N TYR A 232 11.03 -8.93 -12.25
CA TYR A 232 11.38 -8.41 -13.57
C TYR A 232 11.89 -6.98 -13.50
N ASN A 233 12.97 -6.69 -14.23
CA ASN A 233 13.47 -5.32 -14.44
C ASN A 233 13.64 -4.54 -13.12
N SER A 234 14.09 -5.22 -12.06
CA SER A 234 14.08 -4.68 -10.71
C SER A 234 15.48 -4.68 -10.11
N TYR A 235 15.74 -3.77 -9.18
CA TYR A 235 17.11 -3.62 -8.69
C TYR A 235 17.23 -3.11 -7.26
N ALA A 236 18.37 -3.42 -6.64
CA ALA A 236 18.73 -2.94 -5.31
C ALA A 236 20.13 -2.32 -5.28
N THR A 237 20.27 -1.16 -4.68
CA THR A 237 21.57 -0.43 -4.63
C THR A 237 22.05 -0.12 -3.21
N GLY A 238 21.19 -0.28 -2.21
CA GLY A 238 21.54 -0.04 -0.82
C GLY A 238 22.33 -1.20 -0.20
N ALA A 239 23.09 -0.89 0.85
CA ALA A 239 23.90 -1.88 1.55
C ALA A 239 23.01 -2.89 2.30
N VAL A 240 23.41 -4.17 2.28
CA VAL A 240 22.69 -5.28 2.91
C VAL A 240 23.58 -5.95 3.94
N SER A 241 23.11 -6.06 5.18
CA SER A 241 23.78 -6.79 6.26
C SER A 241 22.84 -7.82 6.87
N GLY A 242 23.28 -9.07 6.96
CA GLY A 242 22.47 -10.18 7.47
C GLY A 242 23.29 -11.26 8.18
N THR A 243 22.62 -12.35 8.59
CA THR A 243 23.30 -13.52 9.16
C THR A 243 23.50 -14.59 8.11
N SER A 244 22.45 -15.35 7.77
CA SER A 244 22.47 -16.37 6.71
C SER A 244 21.45 -16.05 5.62
N TYR A 245 21.65 -16.56 4.40
CA TYR A 245 20.79 -16.28 3.25
C TYR A 245 20.70 -14.77 2.99
N VAL A 246 21.85 -14.16 2.69
CA VAL A 246 22.00 -12.73 2.48
C VAL A 246 22.28 -12.46 1.01
N GLY A 247 21.42 -11.71 0.34
CA GLY A 247 21.54 -11.41 -1.09
C GLY A 247 21.47 -9.92 -1.37
N GLY A 248 22.24 -9.42 -2.35
CA GLY A 248 22.13 -8.01 -2.74
C GLY A 248 20.75 -7.68 -3.32
N LEU A 249 20.13 -8.58 -4.08
CA LEU A 249 18.74 -8.45 -4.54
C LEU A 249 17.78 -9.25 -3.66
N VAL A 250 18.02 -10.55 -3.49
CA VAL A 250 17.09 -11.46 -2.79
C VAL A 250 17.84 -12.38 -1.82
N GLY A 251 17.39 -12.45 -0.56
CA GLY A 251 18.01 -13.33 0.44
C GLY A 251 17.87 -14.81 0.08
N TYR A 252 16.65 -15.26 -0.21
CA TYR A 252 16.35 -16.64 -0.58
C TYR A 252 15.25 -16.72 -1.64
N LEU A 253 15.43 -17.61 -2.61
CA LEU A 253 14.39 -17.99 -3.55
C LEU A 253 14.15 -19.49 -3.58
N TYR A 254 12.87 -19.86 -3.66
CA TYR A 254 12.41 -21.24 -3.79
C TYR A 254 11.31 -21.33 -4.86
N TYR A 255 11.71 -21.80 -6.05
CA TYR A 255 10.95 -21.69 -7.30
C TYR A 255 10.68 -20.25 -7.76
N GLY A 256 10.43 -20.08 -9.06
CA GLY A 256 10.21 -18.78 -9.70
C GLY A 256 11.40 -18.31 -10.52
N GLY A 257 11.60 -17.00 -10.62
CA GLY A 257 12.77 -16.48 -11.32
C GLY A 257 12.96 -14.97 -11.32
N TYR A 258 14.16 -14.58 -11.74
CA TYR A 258 14.60 -13.20 -11.90
C TYR A 258 15.01 -12.94 -13.33
N TYR A 259 14.59 -11.80 -13.86
CA TYR A 259 14.85 -11.41 -15.24
C TYR A 259 15.27 -9.95 -15.29
N TYR A 260 16.39 -9.66 -15.97
CA TYR A 260 16.85 -8.30 -16.24
C TYR A 260 17.01 -7.46 -14.97
N SER A 261 17.46 -8.08 -13.88
CA SER A 261 17.49 -7.48 -12.55
C SER A 261 18.92 -7.34 -12.05
N TYR A 262 19.19 -6.43 -11.12
CA TYR A 262 20.56 -6.23 -10.66
C TYR A 262 20.72 -5.75 -9.22
N ALA A 263 21.89 -6.00 -8.65
CA ALA A 263 22.27 -5.54 -7.32
C ALA A 263 23.64 -4.87 -7.32
N THR A 264 23.77 -3.68 -6.75
CA THR A 264 25.05 -2.95 -6.68
C THR A 264 25.48 -2.57 -5.27
N GLY A 265 24.60 -2.73 -4.28
CA GLY A 265 24.93 -2.48 -2.88
C GLY A 265 25.89 -3.51 -2.31
N SER A 266 26.72 -3.11 -1.34
CA SER A 266 27.58 -4.06 -0.64
C SER A 266 26.76 -5.06 0.18
N VAL A 267 27.26 -6.29 0.27
CA VAL A 267 26.59 -7.40 0.98
C VAL A 267 27.51 -7.94 2.05
N THR A 268 27.06 -7.95 3.29
CA THR A 268 27.79 -8.53 4.43
C THR A 268 26.94 -9.59 5.12
N GLY A 269 27.46 -10.80 5.27
CA GLY A 269 26.80 -11.89 5.99
C GLY A 269 27.74 -12.60 6.96
N SER A 270 27.29 -12.84 8.20
CA SER A 270 28.10 -13.51 9.22
C SER A 270 27.95 -15.04 9.26
N GLY A 271 27.01 -15.60 8.48
CA GLY A 271 26.69 -17.03 8.41
C GLY A 271 26.94 -17.65 7.03
N THR A 272 26.02 -18.51 6.59
CA THR A 272 26.10 -19.24 5.31
C THR A 272 25.24 -18.60 4.22
N TYR A 273 25.62 -18.83 2.97
CA TYR A 273 24.85 -18.45 1.78
C TYR A 273 24.72 -16.93 1.62
N VAL A 274 25.85 -16.32 1.28
CA VAL A 274 25.95 -14.87 1.05
C VAL A 274 26.27 -14.64 -0.44
N GLY A 275 25.44 -13.89 -1.16
CA GLY A 275 25.67 -13.63 -2.57
C GLY A 275 25.44 -12.18 -2.96
N GLY A 276 26.22 -11.68 -3.92
CA GLY A 276 26.06 -10.30 -4.40
C GLY A 276 24.71 -10.05 -5.07
N PHE A 277 24.10 -11.08 -5.68
CA PHE A 277 22.75 -11.03 -6.23
C PHE A 277 21.75 -11.78 -5.35
N ALA A 278 22.00 -13.06 -5.05
CA ALA A 278 21.11 -13.88 -4.23
C ALA A 278 21.87 -14.68 -3.15
N GLY A 279 21.33 -14.78 -1.95
CA GLY A 279 21.94 -15.61 -0.90
C GLY A 279 21.88 -17.10 -1.26
N ASN A 280 20.67 -17.60 -1.49
CA ASN A 280 20.45 -18.93 -2.04
C ASN A 280 19.30 -18.93 -3.06
N ASP A 281 19.51 -19.65 -4.16
CA ASP A 281 18.52 -19.85 -5.21
C ASP A 281 18.25 -21.36 -5.39
N TYR A 282 17.05 -21.78 -4.99
CA TYR A 282 16.62 -23.16 -5.04
C TYR A 282 15.54 -23.35 -6.12
N TYR A 283 15.95 -23.98 -7.23
CA TYR A 283 15.11 -24.24 -8.41
C TYR A 283 14.54 -22.99 -9.09
N GLY A 284 15.17 -21.83 -8.92
CA GLY A 284 14.85 -20.64 -9.69
C GLY A 284 15.45 -20.65 -11.08
N SER A 285 15.15 -19.58 -11.80
CA SER A 285 15.84 -19.22 -13.03
C SER A 285 16.32 -17.78 -12.97
N VAL A 286 17.58 -17.55 -13.34
CA VAL A 286 18.21 -16.23 -13.33
C VAL A 286 18.66 -15.90 -14.74
N TYR A 287 18.04 -14.88 -15.33
CA TYR A 287 18.29 -14.46 -16.70
C TYR A 287 18.75 -13.00 -16.77
N TYR A 288 19.84 -12.77 -17.49
CA TYR A 288 20.32 -11.43 -17.85
C TYR A 288 20.43 -10.47 -16.66
N SER A 289 20.88 -11.00 -15.52
CA SER A 289 20.94 -10.30 -14.25
C SER A 289 22.38 -10.17 -13.77
N TYR A 290 22.67 -9.16 -12.93
CA TYR A 290 24.04 -8.93 -12.50
C TYR A 290 24.20 -8.42 -11.07
N ALA A 291 25.39 -8.64 -10.51
CA ALA A 291 25.80 -8.05 -9.23
C ALA A 291 27.19 -7.42 -9.31
N THR A 292 27.36 -6.22 -8.74
CA THR A 292 28.67 -5.53 -8.71
C THR A 292 29.07 -5.04 -7.32
N GLY A 293 28.23 -5.28 -6.31
CA GLY A 293 28.52 -4.88 -4.93
C GLY A 293 29.56 -5.79 -4.29
N ALA A 294 30.44 -5.22 -3.48
CA ALA A 294 31.41 -6.01 -2.71
C ALA A 294 30.68 -6.99 -1.77
N VAL A 295 31.15 -8.24 -1.73
CA VAL A 295 30.56 -9.30 -0.91
C VAL A 295 31.54 -9.74 0.18
N SER A 296 31.09 -9.72 1.43
CA SER A 296 31.81 -10.23 2.59
C SER A 296 30.97 -11.30 3.29
N GLY A 297 31.51 -12.52 3.41
CA GLY A 297 30.83 -13.67 4.02
C GLY A 297 31.80 -14.49 4.86
N SER A 298 31.30 -15.18 5.89
CA SER A 298 32.11 -16.10 6.71
C SER A 298 32.16 -17.53 6.15
N SER A 299 31.13 -17.95 5.41
CA SER A 299 31.04 -19.30 4.82
C SER A 299 30.09 -19.36 3.63
N SER A 300 30.44 -20.14 2.59
CA SER A 300 29.65 -20.32 1.35
C SER A 300 29.12 -19.01 0.77
N TYR A 301 30.02 -18.20 0.20
CA TYR A 301 29.66 -16.95 -0.45
C TYR A 301 30.16 -16.88 -1.90
N GLY A 302 29.48 -16.09 -2.74
CA GLY A 302 29.79 -15.94 -4.16
C GLY A 302 29.45 -14.54 -4.70
N GLY A 303 30.13 -14.11 -5.76
CA GLY A 303 29.90 -12.78 -6.36
C GLY A 303 28.47 -12.61 -6.90
N LEU A 304 27.89 -13.67 -7.49
CA LEU A 304 26.50 -13.67 -7.93
C LEU A 304 25.57 -14.36 -6.91
N ILE A 305 25.74 -15.67 -6.67
CA ILE A 305 24.86 -16.45 -5.78
C ILE A 305 25.70 -17.21 -4.75
N GLY A 306 25.30 -17.18 -3.47
CA GLY A 306 26.00 -17.89 -2.39
C GLY A 306 25.86 -19.42 -2.46
N SER A 307 24.69 -19.91 -2.87
CA SER A 307 24.45 -21.32 -3.22
C SER A 307 23.29 -21.44 -4.21
N SER A 308 23.40 -22.29 -5.22
CA SER A 308 22.39 -22.37 -6.28
C SER A 308 22.18 -23.78 -6.81
N ASN A 309 20.91 -24.14 -7.05
CA ASN A 309 20.46 -25.23 -7.93
C ASN A 309 19.66 -24.67 -9.13
N ALA A 310 19.91 -23.40 -9.50
CA ALA A 310 19.13 -22.64 -10.46
C ALA A 310 19.65 -22.79 -11.89
N THR A 311 18.81 -22.42 -12.85
CA THR A 311 19.24 -22.21 -14.25
C THR A 311 19.78 -20.79 -14.42
N LEU A 312 21.00 -20.65 -14.92
CA LEU A 312 21.67 -19.36 -15.11
C LEU A 312 21.95 -19.08 -16.59
N VAL A 313 21.46 -17.95 -17.13
CA VAL A 313 21.69 -17.57 -18.53
C VAL A 313 21.99 -16.07 -18.64
N GLY A 314 23.14 -15.74 -19.24
CA GLY A 314 23.49 -14.35 -19.57
C GLY A 314 23.75 -13.44 -18.37
N ASN A 315 24.17 -13.99 -17.23
CA ASN A 315 24.41 -13.25 -15.99
C ASN A 315 25.86 -12.75 -15.88
N TYR A 316 26.07 -11.67 -15.14
CA TYR A 316 27.39 -11.07 -14.90
C TYR A 316 27.61 -10.79 -13.41
N TRP A 317 28.84 -10.90 -12.93
CA TRP A 317 29.22 -10.37 -11.63
C TRP A 317 30.63 -9.81 -11.65
N ASP A 318 30.84 -8.73 -10.91
CA ASP A 318 32.17 -8.14 -10.68
C ASP A 318 32.63 -8.48 -9.26
N VAL A 319 33.87 -8.96 -9.12
CA VAL A 319 34.49 -9.36 -7.85
C VAL A 319 35.74 -8.57 -7.56
#